data_AF-A0A924UUH6-F1
#
_entry.id   AF-A0A924UUH6-F1
#
_cell.length_a   1.000
_cell.length_b   1.000
_cell.length_c   1.000
_cell.angle_alpha   90.00
_cell.angle_beta   90.00
_cell.angle_gamma   90.00
#
_symmetry.space_group_name_H-M   'P 1'
#
loop_
_entity.id
_entity.type
_entity.pdbx_description
1 polymer ?
#
loop_
_entity_poly.entity_id
_entity_poly.type
_entity_poly.pdbx_seq_one_letter_code
_entity_poly.pdbx_strand_id
1 'polypeptide(L)' 'NHLDMKTKDIIKDALRDFDDTLILVSHDRDFLDGLATKVFEFGNKRVKEHFEDIKGFLAHKKMDSMREIEK' A
#
# COMPACT_ATOMS: atom_id res chain seq x y z
N ASN A 1 9.30 17.81 -1.03
CA ASN A 1 8.22 17.47 -0.09
C ASN A 1 8.56 18.01 1.29
N HIS A 2 8.11 19.22 1.58
CA HIS A 2 8.18 19.87 2.90
C HIS A 2 6.76 19.92 3.47
N LEU A 3 6.13 18.75 3.57
CA LEU A 3 5.05 18.51 4.52
C LEU A 3 5.75 17.85 5.70
N ASP A 4 6.12 18.68 6.68
CA ASP A 4 6.77 18.30 7.94
C ASP A 4 6.12 17.04 8.50
N MET A 5 6.91 16.03 8.87
CA MET A 5 6.45 14.70 9.29
C MET A 5 5.21 14.72 10.21
N LYS A 6 5.13 15.69 11.12
CA LYS A 6 3.96 15.93 11.97
C LYS A 6 2.63 15.99 11.23
N THR A 7 2.56 16.68 10.09
CA THR A 7 1.32 16.81 9.33
C THR A 7 0.93 15.48 8.68
N LYS A 8 1.91 14.68 8.25
CA LYS A 8 1.63 13.32 7.75
C LYS A 8 1.12 12.41 8.85
N ASP A 9 1.67 12.51 10.06
CA ASP A 9 1.24 11.71 11.21
C ASP A 9 -0.20 12.06 11.65
N ILE A 10 -0.52 13.36 11.73
CA ILE A 10 -1.88 13.82 12.03
C ILE A 10 -2.88 13.33 10.97
N ILE A 11 -2.50 13.40 9.69
CA ILE A 11 -3.34 12.88 8.60
C ILE A 11 -3.49 11.37 8.72
N LYS A 12 -2.42 10.63 9.03
CA LYS A 12 -2.50 9.18 9.25
C LYS A 12 -3.48 8.83 10.37
N ASP A 13 -3.36 9.51 11.52
CA ASP A 13 -4.22 9.21 12.66
C ASP A 13 -5.68 9.56 12.37
N ALA A 14 -5.94 10.71 11.73
CA ALA A 14 -7.29 11.06 11.29
C ALA A 14 -7.88 10.06 10.28
N LEU A 15 -7.06 9.48 9.40
CA LEU A 15 -7.50 8.46 8.44
C LEU A 15 -7.65 7.07 9.07
N ARG A 16 -6.96 6.78 10.18
CA ARG A 16 -7.15 5.56 10.97
C ARG A 16 -8.43 5.58 11.79
N ASP A 17 -8.78 6.75 12.32
CA ASP A 17 -10.01 6.97 13.08
C ASP A 17 -11.25 7.10 12.16
N PHE A 18 -11.06 7.00 10.84
CA PHE A 18 -12.16 7.02 9.89
C PHE A 18 -12.82 5.63 9.82
N ASP A 19 -14.04 5.52 10.36
CA ASP A 19 -14.79 4.25 10.46
C ASP A 19 -15.36 3.74 9.13
N ASP A 20 -15.39 4.58 8.10
CA ASP A 20 -15.97 4.26 6.79
C ASP A 20 -14.92 3.72 5.80
N THR A 21 -15.37 3.31 4.61
CA THR A 21 -14.47 2.81 3.57
C THR A 21 -13.69 3.95 2.92
N LEU A 22 -12.36 3.87 2.97
CA LEU A 22 -11.44 4.82 2.36
C LEU A 22 -10.66 4.17 1.21
N ILE A 23 -10.60 4.84 0.06
CA ILE A 23 -9.74 4.46 -1.06
C ILE A 23 -8.60 5.47 -1.14
N LEU A 24 -7.37 5.02 -0.90
CA LEU A 24 -6.17 5.86 -1.02
C LEU A 24 -5.32 5.44 -2.22
N VAL A 25 -4.76 6.44 -2.90
CA VAL A 25 -3.75 6.26 -3.95
C VAL A 25 -2.54 7.09 -3.58
N SER A 26 -1.40 6.44 -3.37
CA SER A 26 -0.14 7.11 -3.04
C SER A 26 1.05 6.34 -3.61
N HIS A 27 2.12 7.07 -3.91
CA HIS A 27 3.42 6.50 -4.22
C HIS A 27 4.31 6.33 -2.97
N ASP A 28 3.90 6.91 -1.83
CA ASP A 28 4.60 6.84 -0.55
C ASP A 28 4.16 5.57 0.21
N ARG A 29 5.04 4.57 0.23
CA ARG A 29 4.80 3.27 0.87
C ARG A 29 4.70 3.38 2.38
N ASP A 30 5.55 4.22 2.97
CA ASP A 30 5.54 4.45 4.41
C ASP A 30 4.25 5.14 4.82
N PHE A 31 3.68 6.00 3.97
CA PHE A 31 2.37 6.58 4.21
C PHE A 31 1.23 5.55 4.18
N LEU A 32 1.23 4.65 3.20
CA LEU A 32 0.19 3.61 3.09
C LEU A 32 0.32 2.51 4.15
N ASP A 33 1.51 2.35 4.72
CA ASP A 33 1.79 1.40 5.80
C ASP A 33 0.96 1.70 7.05
N GLY A 34 0.21 0.69 7.49
CA GLY A 34 -0.73 0.79 8.61
C GLY A 34 -2.00 1.60 8.33
N LEU A 35 -2.29 1.92 7.06
CA LEU A 35 -3.58 2.43 6.58
C LEU A 35 -4.26 1.45 5.62
N ALA A 36 -3.49 0.83 4.73
CA ALA A 36 -4.01 -0.11 3.76
C ALA A 36 -4.23 -1.50 4.38
N THR A 37 -5.49 -1.94 4.40
CA THR A 37 -5.89 -3.32 4.78
C THR A 37 -6.09 -4.24 3.57
N LYS A 38 -6.17 -3.64 2.37
CA LYS A 38 -6.33 -4.34 1.10
C LYS A 38 -5.56 -3.60 0.02
N VAL A 39 -4.85 -4.34 -0.84
CA VAL A 39 -4.05 -3.77 -1.93
C VAL A 39 -4.56 -4.26 -3.27
N PHE A 40 -4.75 -3.33 -4.20
CA PHE A 40 -5.11 -3.64 -5.58
C PHE A 40 -3.89 -3.44 -6.48
N GLU A 41 -3.43 -4.53 -7.08
CA GLU A 41 -2.36 -4.50 -8.06
C GLU A 41 -2.92 -4.41 -9.47
N PHE A 42 -2.43 -3.43 -10.22
CA PHE A 42 -2.76 -3.26 -11.62
C PHE A 42 -1.57 -3.71 -12.47
N GLY A 43 -1.78 -4.73 -13.30
CA GLY A 43 -0.72 -5.28 -14.16
C GLY A 43 -1.27 -6.24 -15.20
N ASN A 44 -0.61 -6.34 -16.36
CA ASN A 44 -1.02 -7.27 -17.43
C ASN A 44 -2.50 -7.17 -17.84
N LYS A 45 -3.05 -5.94 -17.88
CA LYS A 45 -4.48 -5.66 -18.14
C LYS A 45 -5.45 -6.37 -17.17
N ARG A 46 -4.96 -6.79 -16.00
CA ARG A 46 -5.71 -7.44 -14.94
C ARG A 46 -5.54 -6.67 -13.64
N VAL A 47 -6.52 -6.82 -12.76
CA VAL A 47 -6.46 -6.32 -11.39
C VAL A 47 -6.39 -7.53 -10.48
N LYS A 48 -5.37 -7.60 -9.63
CA LYS A 48 -5.22 -8.64 -8.61
C LYS A 48 -5.44 -8.01 -7.25
N GLU A 49 -6.34 -8.60 -6.48
CA GLU A 49 -6.60 -8.19 -5.11
C GLU A 49 -5.71 -8.97 -4.15
N HIS A 50 -5.10 -8.25 -3.20
CA HIS A 50 -4.26 -8.80 -2.15
C HIS A 50 -4.85 -8.40 -0.80
N PHE A 51 -5.10 -9.37 0.08
CA PHE A 51 -5.69 -9.18 1.42
C PHE A 51 -4.64 -8.95 2.52
N GLU A 52 -3.47 -8.50 2.10
CA GLU A 52 -2.33 -8.17 2.96
C GLU A 52 -2.10 -6.66 2.95
N ASP A 53 -1.32 -6.19 3.91
CA ASP A 53 -0.85 -4.81 3.92
C ASP A 53 0.17 -4.56 2.80
N ILE A 54 0.63 -3.31 2.69
CA ILE A 54 1.62 -2.92 1.68
C ILE A 54 2.94 -3.69 1.83
N LYS A 55 3.35 -4.06 3.05
CA LYS A 55 4.61 -4.79 3.27
C LYS A 55 4.50 -6.23 2.80
N GLY A 56 3.42 -6.91 3.15
CA GLY A 56 3.09 -8.25 2.65
C GLY A 56 3.08 -8.26 1.13
N PHE A 57 2.35 -7.32 0.52
CA PHE A 57 2.26 -7.19 -0.93
C PHE A 57 3.65 -7.03 -1.58
N LEU A 58 4.50 -6.17 -1.03
CA LEU A 58 5.85 -5.96 -1.55
C LEU A 58 6.74 -7.20 -1.38
N ALA A 59 6.60 -7.95 -0.29
CA ALA A 59 7.31 -9.20 -0.08
C ALA A 59 6.86 -10.28 -1.07
N HIS A 60 5.55 -10.46 -1.23
CA HIS A 60 4.96 -11.39 -2.19
C HIS A 60 5.40 -11.07 -3.62
N LYS A 61 5.29 -9.80 -4.02
CA LYS A 61 5.71 -9.32 -5.35
C LYS A 61 7.20 -9.52 -5.60
N LYS A 62 8.06 -9.33 -4.59
CA LYS A 62 9.49 -9.59 -4.71
C LYS A 62 9.79 -11.07 -4.95
N MET A 63 9.09 -11.97 -4.26
CA MET A 63 9.22 -13.41 -4.44
C MET A 63 8.76 -13.85 -5.84
N ASP A 64 7.62 -13.34 -6.30
CA ASP A 64 7.11 -13.62 -7.65
C ASP A 64 8.07 -13.11 -8.74
N SER A 65 8.58 -11.89 -8.59
CA SER A 65 9.55 -11.33 -9.54
C SER A 65 10.84 -12.14 -9.63
N MET A 66 11.36 -12.67 -8.52
CA MET A 66 12.54 -13.54 -8.54
C MET A 66 12.26 -14.87 -9.25
N ARG A 67 11.07 -15.46 -9.07
CA ARG A 67 10.66 -16.69 -9.76
C ARG A 67 10.51 -16.52 -11.27
N GLU A 68 10.15 -15.33 -11.73
CA GLU A 68 10.07 -15.02 -13.16
C GLU A 68 11.45 -14.89 -13.82
N ILE A 69 12.48 -14.48 -13.08
CA ILE A 69 13.85 -14.34 -13.60
C ILE A 69 14.56 -15.69 -13.73
N GLU A 70 14.17 -16.67 -12.92
CA GLU A 70 14.74 -18.04 -12.94
C GLU A 70 14.15 -18.95 -14.03
N LYS A 71 13.12 -18.48 -14.76
CA LYS A 71 12.52 -19.18 -15.91
C LYS A 71 13.07 -18.65 -17.23
#